data_AF-A0A950HML7-F1
#
_entry.id   AF-A0A950HML7-F1
#
_cell.length_a   1.000
_cell.length_b   1.000
_cell.length_c   1.000
_cell.angle_alpha   90.00
_cell.angle_beta   90.00
_cell.angle_gamma   90.00
#
_symmetry.space_group_name_H-M   'P 1'
#
loop_
_entity.id
_entity.type
_entity.pdbx_description
1 polymer ?
#
loop_
_entity_poly.entity_id
_entity_poly.type
_entity_poly.pdbx_seq_one_letter_code
_entity_poly.pdbx_strand_id
1 'polypeptide(L)' 'RMNESQAYRVMMTAHRRGVCVVAVFTKDIAETKATRGTEAGRSKGYPLMFTTEPEE' A
#
# COMPACT_ATOMS: atom_id res chain seq x y z
N ARG A 1 -11.78 -2.80 2.43
CA ARG A 1 -11.66 -1.34 2.64
C ARG A 1 -11.07 -1.14 4.02
N MET A 2 -10.13 -0.21 4.17
CA MET A 2 -9.52 0.12 5.46
C MET A 2 -10.21 1.36 6.03
N ASN A 3 -10.56 1.35 7.32
CA ASN A 3 -11.08 2.55 7.97
C ASN A 3 -9.94 3.51 8.34
N GLU A 4 -10.26 4.74 8.73
CA GLU A 4 -9.27 5.78 9.04
C GLU A 4 -8.29 5.38 10.15
N SER A 5 -8.79 4.79 11.23
CA SER A 5 -7.95 4.34 12.36
C SER A 5 -6.96 3.24 11.95
N GLN A 6 -7.37 2.32 11.08
CA GLN A 6 -6.53 1.27 10.54
C GLN A 6 -5.49 1.85 9.57
N ALA A 7 -5.91 2.79 8.70
CA ALA A 7 -5.04 3.46 7.75
C ALA A 7 -3.94 4.25 8.46
N TYR A 8 -4.28 4.97 9.53
CA TYR A 8 -3.32 5.68 10.35
C TYR A 8 -2.26 4.76 10.94
N ARG A 9 -2.66 3.60 11.47
CA ARG A 9 -1.71 2.61 12.02
C ARG A 9 -0.77 2.05 10.95
N VAL A 10 -1.28 1.74 9.77
CA VAL A 10 -0.48 1.25 8.63
C VAL A 10 0.53 2.31 8.19
N MET A 11 0.07 3.56 7.99
CA MET A 11 0.94 4.68 7.64
C MET A 11 2.04 4.89 8.67
N MET A 12 1.68 4.91 9.96
CA MET A 12 2.67 5.12 11.03
C MET A 12 3.65 3.94 11.17
N THR A 13 3.24 2.74 10.79
CA THR A 13 4.15 1.59 10.74
C THR A 13 5.13 1.73 9.59
N ALA A 14 4.65 2.08 8.38
CA ALA A 14 5.51 2.33 7.23
C ALA A 14 6.50 3.47 7.51
N HIS A 15 6.06 4.55 8.15
CA HIS A 15 6.94 5.65 8.54
C HIS A 15 8.07 5.23 9.48
N ARG A 16 7.78 4.36 10.47
CA ARG A 16 8.77 3.92 11.46
C ARG A 16 9.66 2.78 10.98
N ARG A 17 9.15 1.91 10.10
CA ARG A 17 9.83 0.66 9.67
C ARG A 17 10.28 0.69 8.21
N GLY A 18 10.02 1.78 7.48
CA GLY A 18 10.25 1.89 6.04
C GLY A 18 9.15 1.27 5.19
N VAL A 19 8.54 0.16 5.63
CA VAL A 19 7.48 -0.55 4.91
C VAL A 19 6.37 -1.03 5.84
N CYS A 20 5.18 -1.31 5.30
CA CYS A 20 4.09 -1.94 6.05
C CYS A 20 3.16 -2.72 5.10
N VAL A 21 2.72 -3.90 5.53
CA VAL A 21 1.73 -4.70 4.82
C VAL A 21 0.37 -4.00 4.90
N VAL A 22 -0.22 -3.68 3.75
CA VAL A 22 -1.54 -3.03 3.66
C VAL A 22 -2.66 -4.06 3.66
N ALA A 23 -2.49 -5.15 2.90
CA ALA A 23 -3.41 -6.28 2.81
C ALA A 23 -2.77 -7.41 1.97
N VAL A 24 -3.28 -8.62 2.14
CA VAL A 24 -2.91 -9.81 1.36
C VAL A 24 -4.07 -10.17 0.43
N PHE A 25 -3.75 -10.48 -0.83
CA PHE A 25 -4.72 -10.84 -1.86
C PHE A 25 -4.11 -11.89 -2.79
N THR A 26 -4.93 -12.46 -3.68
CA THR A 26 -4.40 -13.18 -4.85
C THR A 26 -3.52 -12.26 -5.70
N LYS A 27 -2.52 -12.85 -6.37
CA LYS A 27 -1.49 -12.13 -7.13
C LYS A 27 -2.05 -11.01 -8.02
N ASP A 28 -2.99 -11.33 -8.90
CA ASP A 28 -3.55 -10.37 -9.86
C ASP A 28 -4.25 -9.19 -9.17
N ILE A 29 -4.92 -9.45 -8.03
CA ILE A 29 -5.60 -8.42 -7.24
C ILE A 29 -4.56 -7.55 -6.52
N ALA A 30 -3.50 -8.15 -5.97
CA ALA A 30 -2.42 -7.43 -5.30
C ALA A 30 -1.71 -6.48 -6.30
N GLU A 31 -1.33 -6.99 -7.47
CA GLU A 31 -0.66 -6.22 -8.54
C GLU A 31 -1.51 -5.06 -9.03
N THR A 32 -2.80 -5.32 -9.28
CA THR A 32 -3.76 -4.30 -9.71
C THR A 32 -3.90 -3.19 -8.66
N LYS A 33 -3.99 -3.55 -7.37
CA LYS A 33 -4.15 -2.57 -6.28
C LYS A 33 -2.88 -1.77 -6.04
N ALA A 34 -1.70 -2.40 -6.07
CA ALA A 34 -0.42 -1.72 -5.91
C ALA A 34 -0.18 -0.69 -7.03
N THR A 35 -0.47 -1.07 -8.28
CA THR A 35 -0.37 -0.18 -9.44
C THR A 35 -1.30 1.02 -9.29
N ARG A 36 -2.60 0.80 -9.03
CA ARG A 36 -3.58 1.89 -8.87
C ARG A 36 -3.24 2.82 -7.71
N GLY A 37 -2.75 2.28 -6.58
CA GLY A 37 -2.34 3.08 -5.43
C GLY A 37 -1.14 3.99 -5.76
N THR A 38 -0.15 3.44 -6.47
CA THR A 38 1.05 4.17 -6.90
C THR A 38 0.70 5.27 -7.91
N GLU A 39 -0.16 4.97 -8.89
CA GLU A 39 -0.64 5.93 -9.87
C GLU A 39 -1.47 7.06 -9.24
N ALA A 40 -2.28 6.76 -8.23
CA ALA A 40 -3.04 7.77 -7.49
C ALA A 40 -2.13 8.77 -6.74
N GLY A 41 -0.97 8.31 -6.25
CA GLY A 41 0.06 9.19 -5.69
C GLY A 41 0.76 10.01 -6.76
N ARG A 42 1.20 9.35 -7.83
CA ARG A 42 1.92 9.97 -8.95
C ARG A 42 1.09 11.06 -9.65
N SER A 43 -0.19 10.81 -9.90
CA SER A 43 -1.11 11.78 -10.53
C SER A 43 -1.30 13.06 -9.70
N LYS A 44 -0.99 13.02 -8.40
CA LYS A 44 -0.98 14.18 -7.50
C LYS A 44 0.42 14.75 -7.26
N GLY A 45 1.44 14.26 -7.96
CA GLY A 45 2.83 14.71 -7.81
C GLY A 45 3.55 14.16 -6.58
N TYR A 46 3.02 13.12 -5.93
CA TYR A 46 3.65 12.52 -4.75
C TYR A 46 4.49 11.29 -5.11
N PRO A 47 5.63 11.05 -4.42
CA PRO A 47 6.48 9.89 -4.64
C PRO A 47 5.97 8.61 -3.96
N LEU A 48 4.66 8.48 -3.74
CA LEU A 48 4.05 7.33 -3.07
C LEU A 48 4.21 6.05 -3.90
N MET A 49 4.64 4.96 -3.27
CA MET A 49 4.88 3.68 -3.92
C MET A 49 4.23 2.53 -3.13
N PHE A 50 3.58 1.63 -3.85
CA PHE A 50 3.12 0.34 -3.35
C PHE A 50 3.78 -0.77 -4.16
N THR A 51 4.19 -1.84 -3.49
CA THR A 51 4.79 -3.04 -4.09
C THR A 51 4.01 -4.29 -3.69
N THR A 52 4.32 -5.41 -4.33
CA THR A 52 3.75 -6.74 -4.03
C THR A 52 4.87 -7.73 -3.75
N GLU A 53 4.64 -8.63 -2.81
CA GLU A 53 5.51 -9.76 -2.50
C GLU A 53 4.65 -11.00 -2.22
N PRO A 54 5.14 -12.23 -2.51
CA PRO A 54 4.48 -13.46 -2.08
C PRO A 54 4.39 -13.54 -0.55
N GLU A 55 3.32 -14.14 -0.03
CA GLU A 55 3.24 -14.49 1.40
C GLU A 55 4.17 -15.67 1.72
N GLU A 56 4.70 -15.71 2.95
CA GLU A 56 5.47 -16.84 3.49
C GLU A 56 4.58 -18.06 3.81
#